data_AF-A0A661IKI7-F1
#
_entry.id   AF-A0A661IKI7-F1
#
_cell.length_a   1.000
_cell.length_b   1.000
_cell.length_c   1.000
_cell.angle_alpha   90.00
_cell.angle_beta   90.00
_cell.angle_gamma   90.00
#
_symmetry.space_group_name_H-M   'P 1'
#
loop_
_entity.id
_entity.type
_entity.pdbx_description
1 polymer ?
#
loop_
_entity_poly.entity_id
_entity_poly.type
_entity_poly.pdbx_seq_one_letter_code
_entity_poly.pdbx_strand_id
1 'polypeptide(L)'
;MTNIEFKSVEPVDSIKEVIKEVFDVELDILGGWGYSDKSTLIMKNTNVPKEQFMHMFATMRANIEMNLTLEDDDRYGAINLTLETTKETKIDNKTYTVANFKITAINEKVYASFIQ
;
A
#
# COMPACT_ATOMS: atom_id res chain seq x y z
N MET A 1 -6.75 2.19 22.81
CA MET A 1 -6.49 2.12 21.35
C MET A 1 -6.77 0.70 20.93
N THR A 2 -7.76 0.48 20.07
CA THR A 2 -8.01 -0.85 19.50
C THR A 2 -6.93 -1.09 18.45
N ASN A 3 -6.16 -2.17 18.58
CA ASN A 3 -5.28 -2.59 17.49
C ASN A 3 -6.17 -3.10 16.36
N ILE A 4 -6.15 -2.42 15.23
CA ILE A 4 -6.85 -2.83 14.02
C ILE A 4 -5.87 -3.65 13.20
N GLU A 5 -6.20 -4.91 12.93
CA GLU A 5 -5.44 -5.78 12.05
C GLU A 5 -6.16 -5.89 10.70
N PHE A 6 -5.49 -5.48 9.64
CA PHE A 6 -5.99 -5.64 8.28
C PHE A 6 -5.49 -6.96 7.71
N LYS A 7 -6.36 -7.63 6.95
CA LYS A 7 -5.95 -8.81 6.20
C LYS A 7 -4.97 -8.38 5.11
N SER A 8 -3.95 -9.20 4.88
CA SER A 8 -3.11 -9.05 3.70
C SER A 8 -3.98 -9.11 2.45
N VAL A 9 -3.68 -8.25 1.48
CA VAL A 9 -4.23 -8.34 0.13
C VAL A 9 -3.86 -9.71 -0.42
N GLU A 10 -4.86 -10.39 -0.96
CA GLU A 10 -4.68 -11.70 -1.57
C GLU A 10 -3.56 -11.66 -2.62
N PRO A 11 -2.68 -12.68 -2.64
CA PRO A 11 -1.66 -12.76 -3.66
C PRO A 11 -2.33 -12.88 -5.04
N VAL A 12 -1.84 -12.08 -5.98
CA VAL A 12 -2.29 -12.08 -7.37
C VAL A 12 -1.09 -12.36 -8.27
N ASP A 13 -1.36 -12.91 -9.45
CA ASP A 13 -0.32 -13.21 -10.44
C ASP A 13 0.40 -11.95 -10.92
N SER A 14 -0.31 -10.81 -11.00
CA SER A 14 0.19 -9.54 -11.50
C SER A 14 -0.38 -8.36 -10.72
N ILE A 15 0.34 -7.90 -9.68
CA ILE A 15 -0.04 -6.66 -8.96
C ILE A 15 -0.03 -5.43 -9.89
N LYS A 16 0.73 -5.50 -10.98
CA LYS A 16 0.79 -4.47 -12.01
C LYS A 16 -0.57 -4.30 -12.69
N GLU A 17 -1.23 -5.41 -13.02
CA GLU A 17 -2.56 -5.39 -13.63
C GLU A 17 -3.60 -4.86 -12.66
N VAL A 18 -3.56 -5.29 -11.40
CA VAL A 18 -4.44 -4.76 -10.35
C VAL A 18 -4.27 -3.25 -10.20
N ILE A 19 -3.03 -2.76 -10.12
CA ILE A 19 -2.78 -1.32 -9.99
C ILE A 19 -3.30 -0.54 -11.21
N LYS A 20 -3.11 -1.08 -12.41
CA LYS A 20 -3.64 -0.45 -13.63
C LYS A 20 -5.16 -0.45 -13.65
N GLU A 21 -5.82 -1.55 -13.30
CA GLU A 21 -7.29 -1.65 -13.32
C GLU A 21 -7.94 -0.74 -12.27
N VAL A 22 -7.37 -0.69 -11.06
CA VAL A 22 -7.96 0.03 -9.93
C VAL A 22 -7.62 1.52 -9.93
N PHE A 23 -6.39 1.88 -10.31
CA PHE A 23 -5.88 3.25 -10.19
C PHE A 23 -5.53 3.91 -11.53
N ASP A 24 -5.65 3.21 -12.66
CA ASP A 24 -5.24 3.67 -13.99
C ASP A 24 -3.77 4.13 -14.05
N VAL A 25 -2.91 3.49 -13.24
CA VAL A 25 -1.47 3.77 -13.19
C VAL A 25 -0.68 2.62 -13.81
N GLU A 26 0.14 2.92 -14.82
CA GLU A 26 1.07 1.95 -15.38
C GLU A 26 2.44 2.03 -14.69
N LEU A 27 2.82 0.95 -14.02
CA LEU A 27 4.11 0.83 -13.34
C LEU A 27 4.96 -0.29 -13.94
N ASP A 28 6.27 -0.06 -14.07
CA ASP A 28 7.23 -1.10 -14.44
C ASP A 28 7.75 -1.81 -13.19
N ILE A 29 6.91 -2.69 -12.64
CA ILE A 29 7.11 -3.43 -11.39
C ILE A 29 6.87 -4.92 -11.58
N LEU A 30 7.48 -5.73 -10.72
CA LEU A 30 7.22 -7.16 -10.51
C LEU A 30 7.07 -7.45 -9.01
N GLY A 31 6.81 -8.71 -8.67
CA GLY A 31 6.74 -9.17 -7.28
C GLY A 31 5.36 -8.96 -6.68
N GLY A 32 5.29 -8.69 -5.37
CA GLY A 32 4.03 -8.61 -4.63
C GLY A 32 3.87 -7.36 -3.78
N TRP A 33 2.91 -7.40 -2.84
CA TRP A 33 2.52 -6.27 -1.98
C TRP A 33 3.51 -5.94 -0.84
N GLY A 34 4.61 -6.69 -0.72
CA GLY A 34 5.68 -6.41 0.24
C GLY A 34 5.41 -6.81 1.68
N TYR A 35 4.54 -7.80 1.94
CA TYR A 35 4.36 -8.38 3.29
C TYR A 35 5.59 -9.17 3.79
N SER A 36 6.45 -9.62 2.88
CA SER A 36 7.66 -10.39 3.17
C SER A 36 8.73 -10.17 2.09
N ASP A 37 9.92 -10.70 2.33
CA ASP A 37 11.00 -10.82 1.35
C ASP A 37 10.57 -11.58 0.09
N LYS A 38 9.77 -12.65 0.25
CA LYS A 38 9.25 -13.47 -0.85
C LYS A 38 8.19 -12.76 -1.69
N SER A 39 7.43 -11.84 -1.08
CA SER A 39 6.39 -11.05 -1.75
C SER A 39 6.84 -9.60 -1.98
N THR A 40 8.15 -9.33 -1.97
CA THR A 40 8.70 -7.99 -2.13
C THR A 40 8.35 -7.42 -3.51
N LEU A 41 8.00 -6.13 -3.52
CA LEU A 41 7.86 -5.34 -4.74
C LEU A 41 9.23 -5.12 -5.38
N ILE A 42 9.34 -5.40 -6.68
CA ILE A 42 10.56 -5.19 -7.46
C ILE A 42 10.28 -4.11 -8.49
N MET A 43 10.85 -2.92 -8.28
CA MET A 43 10.81 -1.84 -9.25
C MET A 43 11.87 -2.07 -10.34
N LYS A 44 11.45 -2.19 -11.60
CA LYS A 44 12.35 -2.46 -12.74
C LYS A 44 12.93 -1.18 -13.33
N ASN A 45 12.05 -0.24 -13.64
CA ASN A 45 12.41 1.08 -14.13
C ASN A 45 11.40 2.10 -13.60
N THR A 46 11.86 3.30 -13.27
CA THR A 46 10.97 4.40 -12.94
C THR A 46 11.64 5.72 -13.25
N ASN A 47 10.87 6.63 -13.83
CA ASN A 47 11.26 8.05 -13.92
C ASN A 47 10.84 8.82 -12.65
N VAL A 48 10.15 8.15 -11.73
CA VAL A 48 9.67 8.72 -10.47
C VAL A 48 10.76 8.54 -9.40
N PRO A 49 11.12 9.59 -8.63
CA PRO A 49 12.00 9.46 -7.49
C PRO A 49 11.55 8.34 -6.54
N LYS A 50 12.51 7.56 -6.02
CA LYS A 50 12.25 6.38 -5.18
C LYS A 50 11.27 6.65 -4.04
N GLU A 51 11.42 7.77 -3.34
CA GLU A 51 10.54 8.13 -2.21
C GLU A 51 9.10 8.43 -2.66
N GLN A 52 8.94 9.14 -3.78
CA GLN A 52 7.63 9.40 -4.36
C GLN A 52 6.96 8.09 -4.81
N PHE A 53 7.73 7.18 -5.41
CA PHE A 53 7.23 5.86 -5.75
C PHE A 53 6.80 5.05 -4.52
N MET A 54 7.60 5.05 -3.44
CA MET A 54 7.24 4.34 -2.20
C MET A 54 5.95 4.91 -1.59
N HIS A 55 5.81 6.24 -1.55
CA HIS A 55 4.61 6.89 -1.03
C HIS A 55 3.37 6.60 -1.88
N MET A 56 3.49 6.69 -3.21
CA MET A 56 2.43 6.34 -4.15
C MET A 56 2.00 4.88 -4.00
N PHE A 57 2.96 3.94 -3.99
CA PHE A 57 2.68 2.52 -3.83
C PHE A 57 2.03 2.20 -2.49
N ALA A 58 2.54 2.78 -1.39
CA ALA A 58 1.95 2.62 -0.07
C ALA A 58 0.51 3.18 -0.02
N THR A 59 0.25 4.30 -0.71
CA THR A 59 -1.09 4.89 -0.80
C THR A 59 -2.07 3.96 -1.52
N MET A 60 -1.67 3.41 -2.67
CA MET A 60 -2.49 2.44 -3.41
C MET A 60 -2.77 1.20 -2.57
N ARG A 61 -1.73 0.65 -1.94
CA ARG A 61 -1.87 -0.53 -1.06
C ARG A 61 -2.81 -0.26 0.12
N ALA A 62 -2.68 0.88 0.80
CA ALA A 62 -3.55 1.25 1.91
C ALA A 62 -5.02 1.40 1.47
N ASN A 63 -5.28 1.96 0.28
CA ASN A 63 -6.65 2.03 -0.25
C ASN A 63 -7.23 0.64 -0.55
N ILE A 64 -6.42 -0.28 -1.06
CA ILE A 64 -6.87 -1.67 -1.27
C ILE A 64 -7.21 -2.32 0.07
N GLU A 65 -6.30 -2.28 1.04
CA GLU A 65 -6.45 -2.94 2.35
C GLU A 65 -7.56 -2.35 3.22
N MET A 66 -7.71 -1.03 3.21
CA MET A 66 -8.57 -0.31 4.15
C MET A 66 -9.89 0.17 3.53
N ASN A 67 -10.11 -0.06 2.24
CA ASN A 67 -11.34 0.35 1.58
C ASN A 67 -11.83 -0.71 0.59
N LEU A 68 -11.09 -0.94 -0.50
CA LEU A 68 -11.61 -1.70 -1.65
C LEU A 68 -11.86 -3.18 -1.36
N THR A 69 -11.15 -3.76 -0.40
CA THR A 69 -11.30 -5.17 0.00
C THR A 69 -12.20 -5.37 1.22
N LEU A 70 -12.74 -4.29 1.78
CA LEU A 70 -13.61 -4.33 2.95
C LEU A 70 -15.09 -4.20 2.57
N GLU A 71 -15.93 -4.82 3.40
CA GLU A 71 -17.38 -4.63 3.38
C GLU A 71 -17.73 -3.18 3.71
N ASP A 72 -18.88 -2.70 3.23
CA ASP A 72 -19.29 -1.28 3.29
C ASP A 72 -19.22 -0.68 4.71
N ASP A 73 -19.49 -1.46 5.75
CA ASP A 73 -19.49 -1.02 7.15
C ASP A 73 -18.07 -0.83 7.72
N ASP A 74 -17.10 -1.53 7.15
CA ASP A 74 -15.71 -1.59 7.62
C ASP A 74 -14.77 -0.72 6.78
N ARG A 75 -15.25 -0.07 5.72
CA ARG A 75 -14.44 0.80 4.87
C ARG A 75 -13.94 2.02 5.62
N TYR A 76 -12.73 2.43 5.27
CA TYR A 76 -12.12 3.66 5.72
C TYR A 76 -11.96 4.65 4.55
N GLY A 77 -12.28 5.91 4.83
CA GLY A 77 -11.99 7.07 3.99
C GLY A 77 -10.97 7.99 4.64
N ALA A 78 -10.67 9.11 3.97
CA ALA A 78 -9.66 10.08 4.42
C ALA A 78 -8.32 9.41 4.80
N ILE A 79 -7.92 8.39 4.03
CA ILE A 79 -6.69 7.62 4.27
C ILE A 79 -5.50 8.51 3.95
N ASN A 80 -4.67 8.77 4.97
CA ASN A 80 -3.47 9.58 4.87
C ASN A 80 -2.26 8.79 5.34
N LEU A 81 -1.16 8.92 4.60
CA LEU A 81 0.09 8.21 4.86
C LEU A 81 1.23 9.18 5.14
N THR A 82 1.96 8.92 6.22
CA THR A 82 3.20 9.59 6.57
C THR A 82 4.32 8.58 6.61
N LEU A 83 5.36 8.77 5.79
CA LEU A 83 6.58 7.98 5.88
C LEU A 83 7.27 8.28 7.21
N GLU A 84 7.43 7.28 8.07
CA GLU A 84 8.11 7.45 9.36
C GLU A 84 9.60 7.14 9.22
N THR A 85 9.93 6.00 8.63
CA THR A 85 11.31 5.56 8.50
C THR A 85 11.55 4.81 7.20
N THR A 86 12.76 4.93 6.68
CA THR A 86 13.29 4.07 5.63
C THR A 86 14.60 3.46 6.13
N LYS A 87 14.77 2.15 6.00
CA LYS A 87 16.02 1.46 6.32
C LYS A 87 16.38 0.45 5.24
N GLU A 88 17.66 0.18 5.11
CA GLU A 88 18.14 -0.95 4.32
C GLU A 88 18.32 -2.18 5.19
N THR A 89 17.95 -3.34 4.68
CA THR A 89 18.19 -4.64 5.33
C THR A 89 18.78 -5.62 4.32
N LYS A 90 19.61 -6.54 4.79
CA LYS A 90 20.20 -7.59 3.96
C LYS A 90 19.61 -8.93 4.34
N ILE A 91 19.09 -9.65 3.34
CA ILE A 91 18.55 -11.00 3.46
C ILE A 91 19.10 -11.80 2.28
N ASP A 92 19.75 -12.93 2.53
CA ASP A 92 20.26 -13.85 1.50
C ASP A 92 21.00 -13.15 0.34
N ASN A 93 22.00 -12.32 0.69
CA ASN A 93 22.83 -11.53 -0.23
C ASN A 93 22.08 -10.48 -1.10
N LYS A 94 20.82 -10.18 -0.79
CA LYS A 94 20.06 -9.09 -1.41
C LYS A 94 19.86 -7.94 -0.43
N THR A 95 19.91 -6.71 -0.95
CA THR A 95 19.57 -5.51 -0.18
C THR A 95 18.13 -5.13 -0.46
N TYR A 96 17.36 -4.96 0.61
CA TYR A 96 15.97 -4.53 0.56
C TYR A 96 15.84 -3.15 1.20
N THR A 97 14.96 -2.33 0.63
CA THR A 97 14.51 -1.11 1.29
C THR A 97 13.21 -1.41 2.04
N VAL A 98 13.21 -1.17 3.34
CA VAL A 98 12.03 -1.28 4.20
C VAL A 98 11.58 0.13 4.54
N ALA A 99 10.41 0.51 4.06
CA ALA A 99 9.75 1.76 4.38
C ALA A 99 8.58 1.49 5.34
N ASN A 100 8.57 2.18 6.47
CA ASN A 100 7.46 2.11 7.44
C ASN A 100 6.64 3.38 7.34
N PHE A 101 5.34 3.20 7.14
CA PHE A 101 4.37 4.29 7.06
C PHE A 101 3.43 4.24 8.25
N LYS A 102 3.17 5.41 8.82
CA LYS A 102 2.03 5.61 9.70
C LYS A 102 0.83 5.98 8.85
N ILE A 103 -0.28 5.28 9.08
CA ILE A 103 -1.53 5.52 8.38
C ILE A 103 -2.55 6.06 9.38
N THR A 104 -3.26 7.10 8.97
CA THR A 104 -4.44 7.62 9.67
C THR A 104 -5.61 7.58 8.71
N ALA A 105 -6.76 7.11 9.17
CA ALA A 105 -7.98 7.05 8.38
C ALA A 105 -9.21 7.18 9.28
N ILE A 106 -10.37 7.45 8.69
CA ILE A 106 -11.66 7.57 9.39
C ILE A 106 -12.61 6.55 8.76
N ASN A 107 -13.43 5.85 9.56
CA ASN A 107 -14.47 5.00 9.00
C ASN A 107 -15.33 5.81 8.01
N GLU A 108 -15.59 5.26 6.82
CA GLU A 108 -16.17 5.99 5.70
C GLU A 108 -17.56 6.54 6.02
N LYS A 109 -18.41 5.76 6.71
CA LYS A 109 -19.75 6.22 7.13
C LYS A 109 -19.66 7.38 8.11
N VAL A 110 -18.71 7.33 9.03
CA VAL A 110 -18.44 8.42 9.98
C VAL A 110 -17.95 9.65 9.21
N TYR A 111 -17.02 9.48 8.28
CA TYR A 111 -16.51 10.58 7.45
C TYR A 111 -17.60 11.25 6.62
N ALA A 112 -18.46 10.45 5.97
CA ALA A 112 -19.58 10.94 5.17
C ALA A 112 -20.57 11.79 6.00
N SER A 113 -20.76 11.47 7.29
CA SER A 113 -21.61 12.27 8.19
C SER A 113 -21.09 13.68 8.49
N PHE A 114 -19.80 13.95 8.25
CA PHE A 114 -19.18 15.27 8.49
C PHE A 114 -19.18 16.21 7.28
N ILE A 115 -19.46 15.71 6.06
CA ILE A 115 -19.33 16.46 4.80
C ILE A 115 -20.68 16.72 4.12
N GLN A 116 -21.78 16.23 4.71
CA GLN A 116 -23.13 16.56 4.28
C GLN A 116 -23.53 17.99 4.63
#